data_AF-A0A966VEH3-F1
#
_entry.id   AF-A0A966VEH3-F1
#
_cell.length_a   1.000
_cell.length_b   1.000
_cell.length_c   1.000
_cell.angle_alpha   90.00
_cell.angle_beta   90.00
_cell.angle_gamma   90.00
#
_symmetry.space_group_name_H-M   'P 1'
#
loop_
_entity.id
_entity.type
_entity.pdbx_description
1 polymer ?
#
loop_
_entity_poly.entity_id
_entity_poly.type
_entity_poly.pdbx_seq_one_letter_code
_entity_poly.pdbx_strand_id
1 'polypeptide(L)'
;MYVELDQYATALRTYITSTYHISHPALVDLRDDLLARPGAIAQTPYIESTARYAASRHYSALSIPKEVRELLTWLGERGVVFDPPYDHQSDALELALAPSHRDIVVTTGTGSGKTETFLLPILGRLAAEAATRTSFSTRAVRALLLYPMNALV
;
A
#
# COMPACT_ATOMS: atom_id res chain seq x y z
N MET A 1 -28.84 9.09 -10.60
CA MET A 1 -28.15 8.89 -9.30
C MET A 1 -26.71 9.40 -9.33
N TYR A 2 -26.34 10.36 -10.20
CA TYR A 2 -24.99 10.97 -10.20
C TYR A 2 -24.98 12.37 -10.85
N VAL A 3 -25.95 13.24 -10.52
CA VAL A 3 -26.04 14.59 -11.14
C VAL A 3 -24.77 15.40 -10.87
N GLU A 4 -24.17 15.19 -9.71
CA GLU A 4 -22.94 15.80 -9.26
C GLU A 4 -21.73 15.38 -10.11
N LEU A 5 -21.66 14.11 -10.56
CA LEU A 5 -20.57 13.66 -11.43
C LEU A 5 -20.60 14.36 -12.79
N ASP A 6 -21.80 14.54 -13.36
CA ASP A 6 -21.96 15.25 -14.62
C ASP A 6 -21.55 16.73 -14.48
N GLN A 7 -21.86 17.34 -13.33
CA GLN A 7 -21.42 18.71 -13.00
C GLN A 7 -19.89 18.79 -12.89
N TYR A 8 -19.24 17.85 -12.19
CA TYR A 8 -17.78 17.82 -12.09
C TYR A 8 -17.10 17.54 -13.42
N ALA A 9 -17.62 16.62 -14.23
CA ALA A 9 -17.09 16.33 -15.56
C ALA A 9 -17.18 17.57 -16.47
N THR A 10 -18.29 18.29 -16.42
CA THR A 10 -18.50 19.53 -17.18
C THR A 10 -17.55 20.63 -16.71
N ALA A 11 -17.40 20.79 -15.39
CA ALA A 11 -16.47 21.77 -14.81
C ALA A 11 -15.02 21.47 -15.20
N LEU A 12 -14.59 20.21 -15.13
CA LEU A 12 -13.24 19.78 -15.51
C LEU A 12 -12.99 19.96 -17.01
N ARG A 13 -13.97 19.62 -17.87
CA ARG A 13 -13.89 19.89 -19.31
C ARG A 13 -13.74 21.38 -19.59
N THR A 14 -14.52 22.22 -18.92
CA THR A 14 -14.44 23.68 -19.05
C THR A 14 -13.06 24.18 -18.62
N TYR A 15 -12.54 23.69 -17.50
CA TYR A 15 -11.20 24.02 -17.03
C TYR A 15 -10.12 23.65 -18.06
N ILE A 16 -10.12 22.41 -18.58
CA ILE A 16 -9.12 21.94 -19.55
C ILE A 16 -9.19 22.78 -20.83
N THR A 17 -10.39 22.99 -21.37
CA THR A 17 -10.59 23.75 -22.61
C THR A 17 -10.24 25.24 -22.49
N SER A 18 -10.46 25.83 -21.31
CA SER A 18 -10.10 27.23 -21.01
C SER A 18 -8.62 27.42 -20.64
N THR A 19 -7.96 26.40 -20.11
CA THR A 19 -6.55 26.48 -19.69
C THR A 19 -5.62 26.18 -20.86
N TYR A 20 -5.97 25.18 -21.68
CA TYR A 20 -5.14 24.70 -22.78
C TYR A 20 -5.77 25.07 -24.13
N HIS A 21 -5.45 26.27 -24.59
CA HIS A 21 -5.93 26.80 -25.86
C HIS A 21 -5.24 26.12 -27.05
N ILE A 22 -6.04 25.75 -28.05
CA ILE A 22 -5.57 25.14 -29.30
C ILE A 22 -6.13 25.98 -30.46
N SER A 23 -5.26 26.43 -31.36
CA SER A 23 -5.66 27.32 -32.46
C SER A 23 -6.18 26.59 -33.69
N HIS A 24 -5.83 25.31 -33.87
CA HIS A 24 -6.20 24.56 -35.07
C HIS A 24 -7.57 23.88 -34.90
N PRO A 25 -8.59 24.18 -35.73
CA PRO A 25 -9.96 23.68 -35.56
C PRO A 25 -10.05 22.15 -35.48
N ALA A 26 -9.37 21.44 -36.38
CA ALA A 26 -9.38 19.96 -36.36
C ALA A 26 -8.82 19.35 -35.06
N LEU A 27 -7.89 20.04 -34.37
CA LEU A 27 -7.35 19.59 -33.08
C LEU A 27 -8.30 19.93 -31.92
N VAL A 28 -9.06 21.02 -32.04
CA VAL A 28 -10.14 21.35 -31.10
C VAL A 28 -11.23 20.28 -31.16
N ASP A 29 -11.66 19.91 -32.37
CA ASP A 29 -12.67 18.87 -32.56
C ASP A 29 -12.19 17.52 -32.01
N LEU A 30 -10.92 17.16 -32.27
CA LEU A 30 -10.32 15.93 -31.76
C LEU A 30 -10.24 15.92 -30.22
N ARG A 31 -9.85 17.03 -29.61
CA ARG A 31 -9.83 17.18 -28.14
C ARG A 31 -11.24 17.03 -27.58
N ASP A 32 -12.21 17.70 -28.17
CA ASP A 32 -13.58 17.71 -27.68
C ASP A 32 -14.23 16.33 -27.80
N ASP A 33 -13.92 15.59 -28.87
CA ASP A 33 -14.27 14.17 -29.00
C ASP A 33 -13.61 13.33 -27.90
N LEU A 34 -12.30 13.47 -27.69
CA LEU A 34 -11.57 12.73 -26.65
C LEU A 34 -12.12 12.99 -25.24
N LEU A 35 -12.39 14.26 -24.89
CA LEU A 35 -12.92 14.65 -23.58
C LEU A 35 -14.38 14.22 -23.38
N ALA A 36 -15.14 14.00 -24.45
CA ALA A 36 -16.52 13.51 -24.38
C ALA A 36 -16.60 11.98 -24.20
N ARG A 37 -15.51 11.24 -24.44
CA ARG A 37 -15.50 9.78 -24.29
C ARG A 37 -15.68 9.38 -22.82
N PRO A 38 -16.58 8.43 -22.51
CA PRO A 38 -16.71 7.88 -21.16
C PRO A 38 -15.36 7.35 -20.66
N GLY A 39 -14.98 7.71 -19.44
CA GLY A 39 -13.71 7.29 -18.83
C GLY A 39 -12.49 8.14 -19.19
N ALA A 40 -12.61 9.14 -20.08
CA ALA A 40 -11.49 10.00 -20.44
C ALA A 40 -11.11 10.98 -19.31
N ILE A 41 -12.09 11.72 -18.79
CA ILE A 41 -11.90 12.69 -17.69
C ILE A 41 -12.81 12.43 -16.49
N ALA A 42 -13.83 11.62 -16.68
CA ALA A 42 -14.75 11.21 -15.63
C ALA A 42 -15.24 9.79 -15.90
N GLN A 43 -15.44 9.02 -14.82
CA GLN A 43 -16.04 7.71 -14.86
C GLN A 43 -17.02 7.56 -13.71
N THR A 44 -17.98 6.64 -13.87
CA THR A 44 -18.83 6.23 -12.75
C THR A 44 -17.94 5.58 -11.68
N PRO A 45 -18.09 5.93 -10.39
CA PRO A 45 -17.28 5.36 -9.34
C PRO A 45 -17.50 3.85 -9.27
N TYR A 46 -16.41 3.09 -9.27
CA TYR A 46 -16.45 1.69 -8.91
C TYR A 46 -16.59 1.60 -7.39
N ILE A 47 -17.72 1.06 -6.94
CA ILE A 47 -17.92 0.74 -5.53
C ILE A 47 -17.51 -0.73 -5.36
N GLU A 48 -16.32 -0.93 -4.84
CA GLU A 48 -15.84 -2.27 -4.47
C GLU A 48 -15.92 -2.41 -2.95
N SER A 49 -16.52 -3.51 -2.49
CA SER A 49 -16.40 -3.90 -1.09
C SER A 49 -15.01 -4.51 -0.88
N THR A 50 -14.24 -4.00 0.07
CA THR A 50 -12.95 -4.58 0.39
C THR A 50 -13.13 -5.99 0.93
N ALA A 51 -12.39 -6.94 0.37
CA ALA A 51 -12.35 -8.30 0.88
C ALA A 51 -11.92 -8.28 2.35
N ARG A 52 -12.68 -8.98 3.21
CA ARG A 52 -12.23 -9.23 4.59
C ARG A 52 -11.20 -10.34 4.55
N TYR A 53 -9.93 -9.97 4.67
CA TYR A 53 -8.84 -10.93 4.78
C TYR A 53 -8.93 -11.67 6.12
N ALA A 54 -8.66 -12.97 6.09
CA ALA A 54 -8.62 -13.78 7.31
C ALA A 54 -7.46 -13.34 8.21
N ALA A 55 -7.72 -13.28 9.51
CA ALA A 55 -6.76 -12.98 10.56
C ALA A 55 -6.95 -14.00 11.69
N SER A 56 -6.21 -15.10 11.62
CA SER A 56 -6.46 -16.28 12.45
C SER A 56 -5.40 -16.53 13.52
N ARG A 57 -4.20 -15.94 13.37
CA ARG A 57 -3.03 -16.23 14.21
C ARG A 57 -2.52 -14.96 14.88
N HIS A 58 -2.50 -14.97 16.21
CA HIS A 58 -1.86 -13.92 16.99
C HIS A 58 -0.34 -13.97 16.84
N TYR A 59 0.35 -12.84 17.02
CA TYR A 59 1.83 -12.79 16.99
C TYR A 59 2.46 -13.78 17.98
N SER A 60 1.83 -13.99 19.14
CA SER A 60 2.26 -14.92 20.18
C SER A 60 2.31 -16.38 19.71
N ALA A 61 1.51 -16.74 18.69
CA ALA A 61 1.40 -18.09 18.14
C ALA A 61 2.27 -18.32 16.89
N LEU A 62 2.96 -17.29 16.38
CA LEU A 62 3.77 -17.40 15.16
C LEU A 62 5.12 -18.09 15.41
N SER A 63 5.63 -18.73 14.37
CA SER A 63 6.94 -19.41 14.33
C SER A 63 8.06 -18.42 14.00
N ILE A 64 8.23 -17.41 14.84
CA ILE A 64 9.24 -16.34 14.69
C ILE A 64 10.09 -16.21 15.97
N PRO A 65 11.26 -15.53 15.92
CA PRO A 65 12.12 -15.37 17.10
C PRO A 65 11.37 -14.75 18.28
N LYS A 66 11.74 -15.16 19.49
CA LYS A 66 11.03 -14.82 20.73
C LYS A 66 10.92 -13.31 20.91
N GLU A 67 12.01 -12.60 20.68
CA GLU A 67 12.14 -11.15 20.87
C GLU A 67 11.25 -10.39 19.89
N VAL A 68 11.05 -10.95 18.70
CA VAL A 68 10.11 -10.41 17.70
C VAL A 68 8.67 -10.62 18.15
N ARG A 69 8.31 -11.81 18.65
CA ARG A 69 6.97 -12.06 19.18
C ARG A 69 6.65 -11.12 20.34
N GLU A 70 7.58 -10.94 21.26
CA GLU A 70 7.42 -10.06 22.41
C GLU A 70 7.19 -8.61 21.97
N LEU A 71 8.01 -8.10 21.04
CA LEU A 71 7.83 -6.74 20.51
C LEU A 71 6.48 -6.56 19.81
N LEU A 72 6.14 -7.45 18.88
CA LEU A 72 4.91 -7.32 18.08
C LEU A 72 3.66 -7.49 18.93
N THR A 73 3.68 -8.39 19.91
CA THR A 73 2.58 -8.54 20.88
C THR A 73 2.45 -7.26 21.72
N TRP A 74 3.55 -6.72 22.23
CA TRP A 74 3.57 -5.48 23.01
C TRP A 74 3.05 -4.27 22.22
N LEU A 75 3.37 -4.19 20.92
CA LEU A 75 2.87 -3.17 20.00
C LEU A 75 1.37 -3.38 19.69
N GLY A 76 0.94 -4.64 19.57
CA GLY A 76 -0.46 -5.02 19.33
C GLY A 76 -1.37 -4.62 20.49
N GLU A 77 -0.96 -4.88 21.72
CA GLU A 77 -1.67 -4.47 22.95
C GLU A 77 -1.85 -2.94 23.06
N ARG A 78 -1.00 -2.17 22.38
CA ARG A 78 -1.04 -0.70 22.35
C ARG A 78 -1.74 -0.12 21.12
N GLY A 79 -2.25 -0.97 20.23
CA GLY A 79 -2.91 -0.55 19.00
C GLY A 79 -1.96 0.07 17.97
N VAL A 80 -0.65 -0.17 18.08
CA VAL A 80 0.33 0.33 17.09
C VAL A 80 0.37 -0.57 15.86
N VAL A 81 0.23 -1.88 16.07
CA VAL A 81 0.02 -2.88 15.01
C VAL A 81 -1.26 -3.65 15.31
N PHE A 82 -1.83 -4.30 14.31
CA PHE A 82 -3.03 -5.10 14.49
C PHE A 82 -2.67 -6.54 14.89
N ASP A 83 -3.36 -7.08 15.91
CA ASP A 83 -3.23 -8.45 16.38
C ASP A 83 -4.63 -9.08 16.55
N PRO A 84 -4.96 -10.19 15.85
CA PRO A 84 -4.09 -10.93 14.94
C PRO A 84 -3.83 -10.17 13.61
N PRO A 85 -2.61 -10.18 13.06
CA PRO A 85 -2.37 -9.74 11.69
C PRO A 85 -3.13 -10.61 10.68
N TYR A 86 -3.29 -10.12 9.45
CA TYR A 86 -3.85 -10.96 8.38
C TYR A 86 -2.97 -12.18 8.12
N ASP A 87 -3.57 -13.28 7.66
CA ASP A 87 -2.86 -14.55 7.49
C ASP A 87 -1.68 -14.42 6.52
N HIS A 88 -1.84 -13.65 5.44
CA HIS A 88 -0.75 -13.39 4.49
C HIS A 88 0.38 -12.51 5.08
N GLN A 89 0.07 -11.67 6.06
CA GLN A 89 1.09 -10.90 6.81
C GLN A 89 1.85 -11.80 7.78
N SER A 90 1.14 -12.73 8.44
CA SER A 90 1.74 -13.78 9.26
C SER A 90 2.68 -14.66 8.45
N ASP A 91 2.24 -15.12 7.28
CA ASP A 91 3.04 -15.93 6.36
C ASP A 91 4.30 -15.19 5.89
N ALA A 92 4.15 -13.92 5.47
CA ALA A 92 5.28 -13.09 5.06
C ALA A 92 6.29 -12.91 6.20
N LEU A 93 5.81 -12.72 7.44
CA LEU A 93 6.64 -12.55 8.61
C LEU A 93 7.41 -13.83 8.97
N GLU A 94 6.76 -14.99 8.99
CA GLU A 94 7.39 -16.28 9.25
C GLU A 94 8.42 -16.64 8.17
N LEU A 95 8.08 -16.43 6.89
CA LEU A 95 8.99 -16.68 5.77
C LEU A 95 10.22 -15.77 5.81
N ALA A 96 10.03 -14.47 6.05
CA ALA A 96 11.12 -13.48 6.03
C ALA A 96 12.06 -13.59 7.23
N LEU A 97 11.61 -14.16 8.36
CA LEU A 97 12.39 -14.38 9.58
C LEU A 97 12.84 -15.84 9.77
N ALA A 98 12.56 -16.71 8.80
CA ALA A 98 13.04 -18.08 8.82
C ALA A 98 14.59 -18.13 8.89
N PRO A 99 15.18 -19.14 9.55
CA PRO A 99 16.64 -19.29 9.65
C PRO A 99 17.32 -19.36 8.28
N SER A 100 16.68 -20.04 7.31
CA SER A 100 17.03 -19.92 5.91
C SER A 100 16.46 -18.60 5.40
N HIS A 101 17.31 -17.60 5.19
CA HIS A 101 16.90 -16.33 4.60
C HIS A 101 16.10 -16.57 3.30
N ARG A 102 14.92 -15.97 3.18
CA ARG A 102 14.02 -16.12 2.02
C ARG A 102 13.65 -14.75 1.50
N ASP A 103 13.80 -14.58 0.19
CA ASP A 103 13.17 -13.47 -0.53
C ASP A 103 11.69 -13.80 -0.73
N ILE A 104 10.83 -12.81 -0.50
CA ILE A 104 9.37 -12.97 -0.58
C ILE A 104 8.80 -12.10 -1.70
N VAL A 105 7.86 -12.67 -2.45
CA VAL A 105 7.04 -11.93 -3.41
C VAL A 105 5.60 -12.01 -2.92
N VAL A 106 5.00 -10.86 -2.63
CA VAL A 106 3.65 -10.78 -2.08
C VAL A 106 2.70 -10.29 -3.17
N THR A 107 1.68 -11.09 -3.47
CA THR A 107 0.64 -10.75 -4.45
C THR A 107 -0.73 -10.74 -3.77
N THR A 108 -1.30 -9.55 -3.56
CA THR A 108 -2.63 -9.39 -2.94
C THR A 108 -3.34 -8.15 -3.49
N GLY A 109 -4.67 -8.10 -3.34
CA GLY A 109 -5.53 -7.01 -3.83
C GLY A 109 -5.24 -5.64 -3.18
N THR A 110 -5.81 -4.58 -3.73
CA THR A 110 -5.70 -3.23 -3.14
C THR A 110 -6.38 -3.18 -1.77
N GLY A 111 -5.81 -2.45 -0.81
CA GLY A 111 -6.36 -2.35 0.55
C GLY A 111 -6.20 -3.61 1.41
N SER A 112 -5.43 -4.59 0.96
CA SER A 112 -5.24 -5.86 1.68
C SER A 112 -4.31 -5.81 2.89
N GLY A 113 -3.60 -4.69 3.09
CA GLY A 113 -2.52 -4.61 4.07
C GLY A 113 -1.18 -5.18 3.56
N LYS A 114 -0.84 -4.95 2.28
CA LYS A 114 0.49 -5.26 1.72
C LYS A 114 1.62 -4.53 2.46
N THR A 115 1.35 -3.34 2.97
CA THR A 115 2.35 -2.51 3.64
C THR A 115 2.98 -3.26 4.82
N GLU A 116 2.14 -3.92 5.61
CA GLU A 116 2.54 -4.71 6.78
C GLU A 116 3.39 -5.92 6.39
N THR A 117 3.22 -6.48 5.19
CA THR A 117 3.98 -7.66 4.73
C THR A 117 5.47 -7.38 4.53
N PHE A 118 5.88 -6.11 4.41
CA PHE A 118 7.30 -5.73 4.45
C PHE A 118 7.68 -4.95 5.71
N LEU A 119 6.76 -4.16 6.31
CA LEU A 119 7.07 -3.43 7.54
C LEU A 119 7.26 -4.35 8.74
N LEU A 120 6.39 -5.35 8.94
CA LEU A 120 6.51 -6.27 10.08
C LEU A 120 7.83 -7.08 10.03
N PRO A 121 8.26 -7.64 8.88
CA PRO A 121 9.59 -8.24 8.77
C PRO A 121 10.74 -7.28 9.07
N ILE A 122 10.66 -6.02 8.63
CA ILE A 122 11.70 -5.01 8.93
C ILE A 122 11.78 -4.80 10.45
N LEU A 123 10.64 -4.57 11.12
CA LEU A 123 10.59 -4.42 12.58
C LEU A 123 11.12 -5.67 13.29
N GLY A 124 10.76 -6.86 12.82
CA GLY A 124 11.25 -8.12 13.38
C GLY A 124 12.77 -8.29 13.25
N ARG A 125 13.36 -7.91 12.10
CA ARG A 125 14.81 -7.94 11.93
C ARG A 125 15.51 -6.94 12.84
N LEU A 126 14.94 -5.75 13.04
CA LEU A 126 15.48 -4.75 13.97
C LEU A 126 15.44 -5.25 15.41
N ALA A 127 14.33 -5.87 15.83
CA ALA A 127 14.19 -6.45 17.17
C ALA A 127 15.19 -7.59 17.42
N ALA A 128 15.32 -8.49 16.45
CA ALA A 128 16.29 -9.58 16.52
C ALA A 128 17.74 -9.05 16.55
N GLU A 129 18.07 -8.05 15.73
CA GLU A 129 19.39 -7.40 15.77
C GLU A 129 19.65 -6.76 17.14
N ALA A 130 18.70 -5.99 17.67
CA ALA A 130 18.81 -5.32 18.96
C ALA A 130 19.07 -6.28 20.13
N ALA A 131 18.45 -7.47 20.09
CA ALA A 131 18.59 -8.45 21.15
C ALA A 131 19.86 -9.31 21.03
N THR A 132 20.35 -9.56 19.82
CA THR A 132 21.36 -10.61 19.58
C THR A 132 22.69 -10.10 19.05
N ARG A 133 22.77 -8.85 18.56
CA ARG A 133 23.97 -8.33 17.88
C ARG A 133 24.42 -6.99 18.45
N THR A 134 25.72 -6.88 18.70
CA THR A 134 26.36 -5.62 19.12
C THR A 134 26.29 -4.53 18.03
N SER A 135 26.12 -4.93 16.75
CA SER A 135 25.98 -4.02 15.60
C SER A 135 24.78 -3.07 15.73
N PHE A 136 23.78 -3.40 16.55
CA PHE A 136 22.63 -2.53 16.78
C PHE A 136 23.03 -1.15 17.35
N SER A 137 24.11 -1.09 18.13
CA SER A 137 24.65 0.15 18.70
C SER A 137 25.32 1.06 17.66
N THR A 138 25.67 0.53 16.49
CA THR A 138 26.37 1.27 15.43
C THR A 138 25.36 1.97 14.53
N ARG A 139 25.65 3.20 14.10
CA ARG A 139 24.81 3.90 13.12
C ARG A 139 24.95 3.23 11.74
N ALA A 140 23.85 2.71 11.19
CA ALA A 140 23.82 2.04 9.90
C ALA A 140 22.44 2.18 9.23
N VAL A 141 22.40 2.01 7.91
CA VAL A 141 21.15 1.81 7.16
C VAL A 141 20.76 0.33 7.29
N ARG A 142 19.59 0.04 7.86
CA ARG A 142 19.11 -1.33 8.17
C ARG A 142 18.00 -1.81 7.24
N ALA A 143 17.32 -0.87 6.58
CA ALA A 143 16.30 -1.14 5.58
C ALA A 143 16.32 -0.03 4.54
N LEU A 144 16.07 -0.39 3.28
CA LEU A 144 15.88 0.54 2.17
C LEU A 144 14.50 0.23 1.56
N LEU A 145 13.61 1.22 1.61
CA LEU A 145 12.27 1.13 1.01
C LEU A 145 12.31 1.84 -0.33
N LEU A 146 12.08 1.09 -1.40
CA LEU A 146 11.95 1.64 -2.75
C LEU A 146 10.48 1.76 -3.07
N TYR A 147 9.98 3.00 -3.11
CA TYR A 147 8.60 3.30 -3.47
C TYR A 147 8.60 4.11 -4.76
N PRO A 148 7.94 3.64 -5.84
CA PRO A 148 7.77 4.47 -7.02
C PRO A 148 6.88 5.65 -6.63
N MET A 149 7.44 6.85 -6.59
CA MET A 149 6.61 8.05 -6.47
C MET A 149 5.62 8.09 -7.64
N ASN A 150 4.39 8.54 -7.38
CA ASN A 150 3.55 9.08 -8.44
C ASN A 150 4.26 10.34 -8.97
N ALA A 151 5.07 10.20 -10.02
CA ALA A 151 5.52 11.33 -10.81
C ALA A 151 4.37 11.76 -11.71
N LEU A 152 3.38 12.45 -11.13
CA LEU A 152 2.44 13.27 -11.89
C LEU A 152 3.03 14.68 -11.92
N VAL A 153 3.59 15.03 -13.08
CA VAL A 153 3.73 16.41 -13.55
C VAL A 153 2.35 16.87 -14.03
#